data_AF-A0A4Y7UED5-F1
#
_entry.id   AF-A0A4Y7UED5-F1
#
_cell.length_a   1.000
_cell.length_b   1.000
_cell.length_c   1.000
_cell.angle_alpha   90.00
_cell.angle_beta   90.00
_cell.angle_gamma   90.00
#
_symmetry.space_group_name_H-M   'P 1'
#
loop_
_entity.id
_entity.type
_entity.pdbx_description
1 polymer ?
#
loop_
_entity_poly.entity_id
_entity_poly.type
_entity_poly.pdbx_seq_one_letter_code
_entity_poly.pdbx_strand_id
1 'polypeptide(L)' 'MESRFLFKKFILKPILKIAEPKHVERAIKVIDMSKENCRAAKAVSTLISLEPNIIVEAREAL' A
#
# COMPACT_ATOMS: atom_id res chain seq x y z
N MET A 1 -23.99 1.59 28.77
CA MET A 1 -22.82 1.02 28.08
C MET A 1 -22.61 1.83 26.82
N GLU A 2 -21.57 2.66 26.80
CA GLU A 2 -21.25 3.54 25.67
C GLU A 2 -20.97 2.71 24.42
N SER A 3 -21.71 2.98 23.35
CA SER A 3 -21.50 2.38 22.04
C SER A 3 -20.16 2.88 21.47
N ARG A 4 -19.06 2.18 21.77
CA ARG A 4 -17.76 2.49 21.16
C ARG A 4 -17.74 1.94 19.75
N PHE A 5 -17.70 2.82 18.75
CA PHE A 5 -17.43 2.42 17.37
C PHE A 5 -16.01 1.86 17.29
N LEU A 6 -15.89 0.64 16.77
CA LEU A 6 -14.60 -0.01 16.54
C LEU A 6 -14.33 -0.09 15.04
N PHE A 7 -13.15 0.35 14.62
CA PHE A 7 -12.73 0.19 13.23
C PHE A 7 -12.51 -1.29 12.93
N LYS A 8 -13.27 -1.85 11.97
CA LYS A 8 -13.19 -3.25 11.57
C LYS A 8 -12.13 -3.53 10.50
N LYS A 9 -11.90 -2.57 9.60
CA LYS A 9 -10.93 -2.71 8.50
C LYS A 9 -10.41 -1.34 8.06
N PHE A 10 -9.11 -1.26 7.77
CA PHE A 10 -8.48 -0.16 7.04
C PHE A 10 -8.09 -0.64 5.64
N ILE A 11 -8.37 0.17 4.62
CA ILE A 11 -7.97 -0.10 3.24
C ILE A 11 -7.06 1.03 2.79
N LEU A 12 -5.80 0.71 2.51
CA LEU A 12 -4.78 1.64 2.05
C LEU A 12 -4.59 1.47 0.55
N LYS A 13 -4.68 2.57 -0.20
CA LYS A 13 -4.55 2.59 -1.67
C LYS A 13 -3.32 3.40 -2.11
N PRO A 14 -2.09 2.88 -1.91
CA PRO A 14 -0.89 3.62 -2.28
C PRO A 14 -0.80 3.76 -3.81
N ILE A 15 -0.39 4.93 -4.27
CA ILE A 15 -0.12 5.19 -5.68
C ILE A 15 1.39 5.16 -5.88
N LEU A 16 1.88 4.27 -6.73
CA LEU A 16 3.29 4.18 -7.09
C LEU A 16 3.49 4.62 -8.53
N LYS A 17 4.26 5.68 -8.71
CA LYS A 17 4.70 6.14 -10.02
C LYS A 17 6.09 5.58 -10.29
N ILE A 18 6.23 4.84 -11.39
CA ILE A 18 7.46 4.15 -11.76
C ILE A 18 7.91 4.65 -13.13
N ALA A 19 9.16 5.10 -13.22
CA ALA A 19 9.71 5.68 -14.45
C ALA A 19 9.94 4.67 -15.58
N GLU A 20 10.15 3.39 -15.23
CA GLU A 20 10.45 2.33 -16.20
C GLU A 20 9.68 1.04 -15.89
N PRO A 21 9.12 0.34 -16.90
CA PRO A 21 8.40 -0.92 -16.72
C PRO A 21 9.21 -1.99 -15.97
N LYS A 22 10.54 -2.03 -16.18
CA LYS A 22 11.45 -3.01 -15.55
C LYS A 22 11.47 -2.95 -14.02
N HIS A 23 10.98 -1.85 -13.42
CA HIS A 23 10.94 -1.66 -11.98
C HIS A 23 9.59 -2.03 -11.34
N VAL A 24 8.57 -2.38 -12.13
CA VAL A 24 7.23 -2.73 -11.65
C VAL A 24 7.27 -3.92 -10.69
N GLU A 25 7.92 -5.01 -11.07
CA GLU A 25 8.02 -6.20 -10.21
C GLU A 25 8.72 -5.91 -8.88
N ARG A 26 9.77 -5.09 -8.91
CA ARG A 26 10.48 -4.67 -7.70
C ARG A 26 9.58 -3.84 -6.80
N ALA A 27 8.80 -2.93 -7.37
CA ALA A 27 7.86 -2.12 -6.61
C ALA A 27 6.77 -2.97 -5.96
N ILE A 28 6.22 -3.96 -6.67
CA ILE A 28 5.26 -4.92 -6.11
C ILE A 28 5.86 -5.65 -4.89
N LYS A 29 7.08 -6.18 -5.03
CA LYS A 29 7.78 -6.85 -3.93
C LYS A 29 7.98 -5.95 -2.72
N VAL A 30 8.34 -4.68 -2.92
CA VAL A 30 8.50 -3.71 -1.83
C VAL A 30 7.19 -3.44 -1.10
N ILE A 31 6.07 -3.34 -1.82
CA ILE A 31 4.74 -3.15 -1.23
C ILE A 31 4.33 -4.36 -0.40
N ASP A 32 4.58 -5.56 -0.91
CA ASP A 32 4.25 -6.79 -0.19
C ASP A 32 5.09 -6.94 1.09
N MET A 33 6.39 -6.68 1.04
CA MET A 33 7.23 -6.64 2.24
C MET A 33 6.77 -5.57 3.24
N SER A 34 6.20 -4.46 2.76
CA SER A 34 5.70 -3.39 3.61
C SER A 34 4.45 -3.81 4.40
N LYS A 35 3.65 -4.77 3.89
CA LYS A 35 2.50 -5.32 4.65
C LYS A 35 2.94 -5.96 5.96
N GLU A 36 4.02 -6.75 5.92
CA GLU A 36 4.55 -7.49 7.08
C GLU A 36 5.28 -6.58 8.08
N ASN A 37 5.85 -5.48 7.58
CA ASN A 37 6.65 -4.55 8.37
C ASN A 37 5.89 -3.30 8.82
N CYS A 38 4.62 -3.14 8.44
CA CYS A 38 3.81 -1.98 8.78
C CYS A 38 3.54 -1.92 10.29
N ARG A 39 4.20 -0.97 10.98
CA ARG A 39 3.99 -0.73 12.42
C ARG A 39 2.55 -0.34 12.74
N ALA A 40 1.88 0.41 11.86
CA ALA A 40 0.48 0.76 12.03
C ALA A 40 -0.40 -0.50 12.02
N ALA A 41 -0.16 -1.44 11.09
CA ALA A 41 -0.86 -2.73 11.06
C ALA A 41 -0.64 -3.57 12.32
N LYS A 42 0.51 -3.44 12.97
CA LYS A 42 0.81 -4.09 14.26
C LYS A 42 0.17 -3.37 15.45
N ALA A 43 -0.03 -2.05 15.36
CA ALA A 43 -0.56 -1.22 16.44
C ALA A 43 -2.09 -1.23 16.52
N VAL A 44 -2.78 -1.40 15.39
CA VAL A 44 -4.23 -1.57 15.37
C VAL A 44 -4.60 -3.06 15.38
N SER A 45 -5.48 -3.47 16.29
CA SER A 45 -6.09 -4.82 16.27
C SER A 45 -7.13 -4.98 15.14
N THR A 46 -6.96 -4.22 14.06
CA THR A 46 -7.90 -4.04 12.97
C THR A 46 -7.25 -4.51 11.67
N LEU A 47 -8.01 -5.21 10.83
CA LEU A 47 -7.51 -5.72 9.55
C LEU A 47 -7.04 -4.57 8.64
N ILE A 48 -5.80 -4.62 8.16
CA ILE A 48 -5.28 -3.69 7.14
C ILE A 48 -5.18 -4.41 5.80
N SER A 49 -5.77 -3.80 4.76
CA SER A 49 -5.67 -4.23 3.37
C SER A 49 -4.89 -3.19 2.57
N LEU A 50 -4.01 -3.65 1.67
CA LEU A 50 -3.21 -2.79 0.79
C LEU A 50 -3.59 -3.09 -0.67
N GLU A 51 -4.10 -2.07 -1.35
CA GLU A 51 -4.58 -2.11 -2.74
C GLU A 51 -3.76 -1.12 -3.58
N PRO A 52 -2.55 -1.49 -4.01
CA PRO A 52 -1.66 -0.58 -4.71
C PRO A 52 -2.16 -0.26 -6.13
N ASN A 53 -2.03 1.01 -6.51
CA ASN A 53 -2.19 1.46 -7.88
C ASN A 53 -0.81 1.79 -8.45
N ILE A 54 -0.37 1.04 -9.47
CA ILE A 54 0.93 1.24 -10.10
C ILE A 54 0.74 1.94 -11.44
N ILE A 55 1.39 3.09 -11.58
CA ILE A 55 1.38 3.91 -12.77
C ILE A 55 2.80 3.91 -13.33
N VAL A 56 2.96 3.47 -14.58
CA VAL A 56 4.24 3.57 -15.29
C VAL A 56 4.22 4.85 -16.11
N GLU A 57 5.00 5.85 -15.67
CA GLU A 57 5.19 7.09 -16.41
C GLU A 57 6.41 6.90 -17.29
N ALA A 58 6.20 6.47 -18.55
CA ALA A 58 7.27 6.50 -19.53
C ALA A 58 7.72 7.96 -19.68
N ARG A 59 8.98 8.27 -19.36
CA ARG A 59 9.55 9.57 -19.67
C ARG A 59 9.37 9.82 -21.17
N GLU A 60 8.56 10.80 -21.53
CA GLU A 60 8.68 11.44 -22.83
C GLU A 60 10.12 11.97 -22.90
N ALA A 61 10.90 11.44 -23.83
CA ALA A 61 12.25 11.89 -24.08
C ALA A 61 12.19 13.36 -24.52
N LEU A 62 12.66 14.26 -23.66
CA LEU A 62 13.01 15.65 -24.00
C LEU A 62 14.31 15.67 -24.79
#